data_AF-A0A8J2Z4A4-F1
#
_entry.id   AF-A0A8J2Z4A4-F1
#
_cell.length_a   1.000
_cell.length_b   1.000
_cell.length_c   1.000
_cell.angle_alpha   90.00
_cell.angle_beta   90.00
_cell.angle_gamma   90.00
#
_symmetry.space_group_name_H-M   'P 1'
#
loop_
_entity.id
_entity.type
_entity.pdbx_description
1 polymer ?
#
loop_
_entity_poly.entity_id
_entity_poly.type
_entity_poly.pdbx_seq_one_letter_code
_entity_poly.pdbx_strand_id
1 'polypeptide(L)'
;MDRNLALETVRVTEAAALSAWRQMGRGDEKAADQVAVDAMRRALNGLDIDGTVVIGEGERDEAPMLYIGEKVGKGGPKVDIALDPLEGTTITAKGGPNALAVIAMAEDGGFLNAPDVYMEKIAVGGHGMPADIIDINATPAENLKNLAQFKKVPIEALVVCILDRPRHEEIIRQVREAGARIALIGDGDVSAVIATAQEDTGIDMYMGTGGAPEGVLAAAALRCLGGQMQGRLIFRNDDEKARAKKWGIDDLNKIYHLNDLASGNVLFAATGVTDGQMLKGVKRKGQFAQTHSLVMRSLSGTVRHIEAEHNFNFKKGFEYL
;
A
#
# COMPACT_ATOMS: atom_id res chain seq x y z
N MET A 1 -6.96 -19.84 0.45
CA MET A 1 -6.50 -19.23 -0.83
C MET A 1 -5.45 -20.10 -1.56
N ASP A 2 -5.60 -20.31 -2.88
CA ASP A 2 -4.70 -21.13 -3.73
C ASP A 2 -3.26 -20.57 -3.76
N ARG A 3 -2.25 -21.46 -3.79
CA ARG A 3 -0.82 -21.12 -3.86
C ARG A 3 -0.45 -20.44 -5.18
N ASN A 4 -1.06 -20.83 -6.30
CA ASN A 4 -0.75 -20.28 -7.62
C ASN A 4 -1.29 -18.87 -7.80
N LEU A 5 -2.34 -18.50 -7.05
CA LEU A 5 -2.91 -17.16 -7.11
C LEU A 5 -1.86 -16.07 -6.80
N ALA A 6 -0.96 -16.31 -5.86
CA ALA A 6 0.15 -15.39 -5.54
C ALA A 6 1.00 -15.01 -6.75
N LEU A 7 1.32 -15.97 -7.61
CA LEU A 7 2.15 -15.72 -8.79
C LEU A 7 1.35 -15.12 -9.94
N GLU A 8 0.05 -15.40 -10.05
CA GLU A 8 -0.79 -14.76 -11.07
C GLU A 8 -1.09 -13.29 -10.71
N THR A 9 -1.24 -12.97 -9.41
CA THR A 9 -1.50 -11.61 -8.94
C THR A 9 -0.39 -10.63 -9.31
N VAL A 10 0.88 -11.05 -9.41
CA VAL A 10 1.96 -10.15 -9.83
C VAL A 10 1.75 -9.60 -11.25
N ARG A 11 1.14 -10.39 -12.13
CA ARG A 11 0.88 -9.98 -13.52
C ARG A 11 -0.13 -8.84 -13.59
N VAL A 12 -0.99 -8.72 -12.57
CA VAL A 12 -1.94 -7.62 -12.42
C VAL A 12 -1.21 -6.31 -12.16
N THR A 13 -0.32 -6.28 -11.15
CA THR A 13 0.45 -5.07 -10.82
C THR A 13 1.48 -4.74 -11.90
N GLU A 14 2.08 -5.74 -12.55
CA GLU A 14 2.93 -5.51 -13.73
C GLU A 14 2.17 -4.85 -14.89
N ALA A 15 0.95 -5.31 -15.21
CA ALA A 15 0.15 -4.72 -16.27
C ALA A 15 -0.21 -3.26 -15.98
N ALA A 16 -0.60 -2.98 -14.74
CA ALA A 16 -0.87 -1.63 -14.25
C ALA A 16 0.38 -0.74 -14.35
N ALA A 17 1.51 -1.20 -13.79
CA ALA A 17 2.74 -0.43 -13.77
C ALA A 17 3.30 -0.13 -15.17
N LEU A 18 3.30 -1.11 -16.07
CA LEU A 18 3.70 -0.91 -17.47
C LEU A 18 2.81 0.12 -18.19
N SER A 19 1.52 0.19 -17.83
CA SER A 19 0.57 1.13 -18.42
C SER A 19 0.77 2.53 -17.86
N ALA A 20 0.85 2.66 -16.53
CA ALA A 20 1.12 3.91 -15.82
C ALA A 20 2.45 4.55 -16.22
N TRP A 21 3.51 3.73 -16.38
CA TRP A 21 4.84 4.21 -16.76
C TRP A 21 4.86 4.99 -18.07
N ARG A 22 3.94 4.72 -19.01
CA ARG A 22 3.81 5.48 -20.27
C ARG A 22 3.43 6.94 -20.04
N GLN A 23 2.78 7.21 -18.91
CA GLN A 23 2.35 8.54 -18.49
C GLN A 23 3.35 9.21 -17.56
N MET A 24 4.46 8.53 -17.23
CA MET A 24 5.51 9.05 -16.39
C MET A 24 6.08 10.36 -16.96
N GLY A 25 6.05 11.43 -16.16
CA GLY A 25 6.61 12.74 -16.53
C GLY A 25 5.77 13.53 -17.54
N ARG A 26 4.53 13.12 -17.84
CA ARG A 26 3.66 13.80 -18.83
C ARG A 26 2.75 14.87 -18.25
N GLY A 27 2.77 15.07 -16.93
CA GLY A 27 2.01 16.12 -16.24
C GLY A 27 0.50 15.89 -16.14
N ASP A 28 0.01 14.68 -16.45
CA ASP A 28 -1.41 14.32 -16.39
C ASP A 28 -1.64 13.16 -15.42
N GLU A 29 -2.04 13.52 -14.19
CA GLU A 29 -2.29 12.57 -13.09
C GLU A 29 -3.47 11.65 -13.41
N LYS A 30 -4.55 12.21 -13.96
CA LYS A 30 -5.76 11.46 -14.28
C LYS A 30 -5.52 10.47 -15.43
N ALA A 31 -4.76 10.86 -16.44
CA ALA A 31 -4.40 9.96 -17.52
C ALA A 31 -3.47 8.84 -17.04
N ALA A 32 -2.53 9.12 -16.14
CA ALA A 32 -1.65 8.12 -15.53
C ALA A 32 -2.45 7.08 -14.74
N ASP A 33 -3.39 7.55 -13.95
CA ASP A 33 -4.25 6.72 -13.12
C ASP A 33 -5.20 5.85 -13.96
N GLN A 34 -5.92 6.47 -14.89
CA GLN A 34 -6.89 5.77 -15.74
C GLN A 34 -6.29 4.59 -16.50
N VAL A 35 -5.08 4.74 -17.06
CA VAL A 35 -4.45 3.63 -17.79
C VAL A 35 -4.00 2.50 -16.86
N ALA A 36 -3.71 2.80 -15.59
CA ALA A 36 -3.37 1.82 -14.57
C ALA A 36 -4.62 1.04 -14.15
N VAL A 37 -5.72 1.75 -13.84
CA VAL A 37 -7.05 1.19 -13.53
C VAL A 37 -7.51 0.23 -14.64
N ASP A 38 -7.46 0.67 -15.89
CA ASP A 38 -7.88 -0.12 -17.06
C ASP A 38 -7.08 -1.41 -17.20
N ALA A 39 -5.76 -1.33 -17.00
CA ALA A 39 -4.88 -2.47 -17.13
C ALA A 39 -5.02 -3.44 -15.95
N MET A 40 -5.10 -2.92 -14.72
CA MET A 40 -5.32 -3.70 -13.51
C MET A 40 -6.64 -4.47 -13.60
N ARG A 41 -7.75 -3.78 -13.92
CA ARG A 41 -9.09 -4.39 -14.04
C ARG A 41 -9.14 -5.49 -15.10
N ARG A 42 -8.56 -5.26 -16.28
CA ARG A 42 -8.49 -6.28 -17.34
C ARG A 42 -7.68 -7.49 -16.91
N ALA A 43 -6.55 -7.29 -16.25
CA ALA A 43 -5.71 -8.38 -15.75
C ALA A 43 -6.42 -9.17 -14.64
N LEU A 44 -7.11 -8.49 -13.72
CA LEU A 44 -7.91 -9.12 -12.65
C LEU A 44 -9.01 -10.01 -13.20
N ASN A 45 -9.74 -9.54 -14.22
CA ASN A 45 -10.76 -10.34 -14.91
C ASN A 45 -10.19 -11.53 -15.69
N GLY A 46 -8.86 -11.65 -15.77
CA GLY A 46 -8.16 -12.83 -16.28
C GLY A 46 -8.01 -13.96 -15.26
N LEU A 47 -8.15 -13.67 -13.97
CA LEU A 47 -7.88 -14.62 -12.87
C LEU A 47 -9.08 -15.52 -12.55
N ASP A 48 -8.80 -16.75 -12.12
CA ASP A 48 -9.81 -17.73 -11.69
C ASP A 48 -10.18 -17.50 -10.21
N ILE A 49 -10.83 -16.37 -9.93
CA ILE A 49 -11.33 -15.95 -8.61
C ILE A 49 -12.76 -15.41 -8.70
N ASP A 50 -13.51 -15.52 -7.60
CA ASP A 50 -14.76 -14.76 -7.37
C ASP A 50 -14.41 -13.57 -6.46
N GLY A 51 -13.83 -12.54 -7.06
CA GLY A 51 -13.25 -11.41 -6.34
C GLY A 51 -14.25 -10.30 -6.05
N THR A 52 -14.17 -9.71 -4.86
CA THR A 52 -14.88 -8.48 -4.50
C THR A 52 -13.88 -7.38 -4.20
N VAL A 53 -13.99 -6.24 -4.88
CA VAL A 53 -13.21 -5.05 -4.54
C VAL A 53 -13.77 -4.48 -3.24
N VAL A 54 -12.98 -4.49 -2.16
CA VAL A 54 -13.34 -3.92 -0.86
C VAL A 54 -12.65 -2.59 -0.60
N ILE A 55 -11.49 -2.39 -1.21
CA ILE A 55 -10.76 -1.12 -1.28
C ILE A 55 -10.37 -0.91 -2.75
N GLY A 56 -10.75 0.23 -3.32
CA GLY A 56 -10.44 0.58 -4.70
C GLY A 56 -10.60 2.07 -4.96
N GLU A 57 -10.92 2.44 -6.20
CA GLU A 57 -10.90 3.83 -6.71
C GLU A 57 -11.93 4.77 -6.07
N GLY A 58 -12.90 4.21 -5.33
CA GLY A 58 -13.93 4.96 -4.64
C GLY A 58 -15.28 4.25 -4.63
N GLU A 59 -16.32 4.99 -4.23
CA GLU A 59 -17.70 4.50 -4.27
C GLU A 59 -18.17 4.34 -5.73
N ARG A 60 -19.18 3.50 -5.96
CA ARG A 60 -19.68 3.19 -7.31
C ARG A 60 -20.13 4.41 -8.11
N ASP A 61 -20.64 5.44 -7.44
CA ASP A 61 -21.11 6.67 -8.08
C ASP A 61 -19.94 7.62 -8.44
N GLU A 62 -18.77 7.41 -7.84
CA GLU A 62 -17.57 8.25 -7.97
C GLU A 62 -16.53 7.61 -8.90
N ALA A 63 -16.48 6.27 -8.96
CA ALA A 63 -15.53 5.50 -9.76
C ALA A 63 -16.24 4.56 -10.77
N PRO A 64 -16.00 4.70 -12.09
CA PRO A 64 -16.63 3.85 -13.10
C PRO A 64 -16.07 2.41 -13.13
N MET A 65 -14.89 2.21 -12.54
CA MET A 65 -14.13 0.95 -12.53
C MET A 65 -13.38 0.81 -11.21
N LEU A 66 -13.20 -0.43 -10.79
CA LEU A 66 -12.58 -0.84 -9.53
C LEU A 66 -13.19 -0.12 -8.32
N TYR A 67 -14.51 0.10 -8.36
CA TYR A 67 -15.25 0.71 -7.27
C TYR A 67 -15.50 -0.31 -6.15
N ILE A 68 -15.74 0.20 -4.93
CA ILE A 68 -16.05 -0.62 -3.76
C ILE A 68 -17.34 -1.44 -4.02
N GLY A 69 -17.22 -2.76 -3.91
CA GLY A 69 -18.26 -3.75 -4.19
C GLY A 69 -18.22 -4.32 -5.61
N GLU A 70 -17.33 -3.87 -6.50
CA GLU A 70 -17.21 -4.44 -7.84
C GLU A 70 -16.82 -5.93 -7.78
N LYS A 71 -17.48 -6.74 -8.62
CA LYS A 71 -17.12 -8.15 -8.84
C LYS A 71 -16.13 -8.30 -9.98
N VAL A 72 -15.03 -9.02 -9.73
CA VAL A 72 -13.94 -9.24 -10.70
C VAL A 72 -13.49 -10.70 -10.71
N GLY A 73 -12.86 -11.10 -11.81
CA GLY A 73 -12.40 -12.48 -12.04
C GLY A 73 -13.38 -13.33 -12.85
N LYS A 74 -12.97 -14.57 -13.16
CA LYS A 74 -13.74 -15.52 -13.99
C LYS A 74 -14.66 -16.44 -13.18
N GLY A 75 -14.67 -16.30 -11.86
CA GLY A 75 -15.23 -17.27 -10.93
C GLY A 75 -14.15 -18.20 -10.38
N GLY A 76 -14.34 -18.62 -9.13
CA GLY A 76 -13.32 -19.37 -8.39
C GLY A 76 -13.54 -19.23 -6.88
N PRO A 77 -12.49 -19.34 -6.05
CA PRO A 77 -12.60 -19.06 -4.62
C PRO A 77 -12.98 -17.59 -4.38
N LYS A 78 -13.83 -17.38 -3.38
CA LYS A 78 -14.18 -16.03 -2.91
C LYS A 78 -12.98 -15.36 -2.28
N VAL A 79 -12.69 -14.15 -2.73
CA VAL A 79 -11.59 -13.34 -2.19
C VAL A 79 -12.01 -11.87 -2.11
N ASP A 80 -11.57 -11.21 -1.04
CA ASP A 80 -11.61 -9.76 -0.95
C ASP A 80 -10.35 -9.18 -1.55
N ILE A 81 -10.49 -8.07 -2.26
CA ILE A 81 -9.44 -7.40 -3.00
C ILE A 81 -9.34 -5.96 -2.52
N ALA A 82 -8.18 -5.60 -2.02
CA ALA A 82 -7.79 -4.22 -1.81
C ALA A 82 -6.78 -3.85 -2.90
N LEU A 83 -6.96 -2.73 -3.57
CA LEU A 83 -6.06 -2.31 -4.65
C LEU A 83 -5.84 -0.80 -4.66
N ASP A 84 -4.69 -0.44 -5.21
CA ASP A 84 -4.32 0.91 -5.62
C ASP A 84 -3.61 0.76 -6.97
N PRO A 85 -4.33 0.94 -8.10
CA PRO A 85 -3.78 0.78 -9.43
C PRO A 85 -2.56 1.66 -9.69
N LEU A 86 -2.56 2.86 -9.12
CA LEU A 86 -1.44 3.79 -9.21
C LEU A 86 -1.28 4.61 -7.93
N GLU A 87 -0.50 4.06 -7.01
CA GLU A 87 -0.02 4.79 -5.85
C GLU A 87 0.96 5.88 -6.34
N GLY A 88 0.63 7.12 -6.02
CA GLY A 88 1.42 8.28 -6.44
C GLY A 88 1.13 8.70 -7.88
N THR A 89 -0.12 9.02 -8.20
CA THR A 89 -0.52 9.60 -9.50
C THR A 89 0.25 10.89 -9.80
N THR A 90 0.35 11.80 -8.82
CA THR A 90 1.18 13.01 -8.87
C THR A 90 2.67 12.68 -9.05
N ILE A 91 3.18 11.65 -8.37
CA ILE A 91 4.57 11.18 -8.50
C ILE A 91 4.81 10.76 -9.95
N THR A 92 3.94 9.91 -10.50
CA THR A 92 4.04 9.40 -11.87
C THR A 92 3.97 10.54 -12.87
N ALA A 93 2.97 11.41 -12.78
CA ALA A 93 2.81 12.55 -13.69
C ALA A 93 4.03 13.47 -13.72
N LYS A 94 4.74 13.63 -12.60
CA LYS A 94 5.96 14.44 -12.49
C LYS A 94 7.26 13.67 -12.73
N GLY A 95 7.20 12.34 -12.87
CA GLY A 95 8.40 11.49 -12.96
C GLY A 95 9.19 11.43 -11.66
N GLY A 96 8.53 11.63 -10.52
CA GLY A 96 9.12 11.53 -9.19
C GLY A 96 9.39 10.08 -8.78
N PRO A 97 10.13 9.85 -7.68
CA PRO A 97 10.44 8.51 -7.18
C PRO A 97 9.27 7.89 -6.39
N ASN A 98 9.30 6.56 -6.23
CA ASN A 98 8.41 5.74 -5.40
C ASN A 98 6.97 5.48 -5.89
N ALA A 99 6.60 5.76 -7.15
CA ALA A 99 5.27 5.37 -7.63
C ALA A 99 5.15 3.85 -7.80
N LEU A 100 4.03 3.28 -7.37
CA LEU A 100 3.77 1.83 -7.36
C LEU A 100 2.40 1.48 -7.95
N ALA A 101 2.25 0.26 -8.44
CA ALA A 101 0.95 -0.38 -8.59
C ALA A 101 0.82 -1.48 -7.52
N VAL A 102 -0.27 -1.51 -6.76
CA VAL A 102 -0.41 -2.33 -5.56
C VAL A 102 -1.73 -3.09 -5.55
N ILE A 103 -1.68 -4.34 -5.08
CA ILE A 103 -2.87 -5.13 -4.80
C ILE A 103 -2.63 -6.05 -3.61
N ALA A 104 -3.66 -6.23 -2.81
CA ALA A 104 -3.75 -7.23 -1.76
C ALA A 104 -5.01 -8.08 -1.93
N MET A 105 -4.91 -9.36 -1.58
CA MET A 105 -6.03 -10.28 -1.57
C MET A 105 -6.10 -10.97 -0.22
N ALA A 106 -7.31 -11.14 0.30
CA ALA A 106 -7.58 -11.91 1.50
C ALA A 106 -8.78 -12.85 1.28
N GLU A 107 -9.01 -13.75 2.22
CA GLU A 107 -10.29 -14.46 2.30
C GLU A 107 -11.42 -13.45 2.60
N ASP A 108 -12.66 -13.81 2.27
CA ASP A 108 -13.85 -12.98 2.49
C ASP A 108 -13.94 -12.47 3.94
N GLY A 109 -14.08 -11.15 4.13
CA GLY A 109 -14.02 -10.47 5.43
C GLY A 109 -12.61 -10.25 5.97
N GLY A 110 -11.57 -10.48 5.15
CA GLY A 110 -10.17 -10.41 5.57
C GLY A 110 -9.61 -8.98 5.66
N PHE A 111 -10.29 -7.99 5.10
CA PHE A 111 -9.89 -6.58 5.17
C PHE A 111 -10.92 -5.74 5.90
N LEU A 112 -10.46 -4.67 6.55
CA LEU A 112 -11.36 -3.60 6.95
C LEU A 112 -11.94 -2.95 5.69
N ASN A 113 -13.27 -2.89 5.59
CA ASN A 113 -13.97 -2.08 4.59
C ASN A 113 -13.84 -0.60 4.97
N ALA A 114 -12.67 -0.03 4.72
CA ALA A 114 -12.36 1.35 5.09
C ALA A 114 -13.07 2.33 4.14
N PRO A 115 -13.85 3.29 4.67
CA PRO A 115 -14.40 4.35 3.83
C PRO A 115 -13.28 5.27 3.33
N ASP A 116 -13.55 6.03 2.27
CA ASP A 116 -12.65 7.08 1.78
C ASP A 116 -12.61 8.27 2.77
N VAL A 117 -11.76 8.11 3.79
CA VAL A 117 -11.47 9.07 4.86
C VAL A 117 -9.99 9.03 5.20
N TYR A 118 -9.52 9.98 6.01
CA TYR A 118 -8.15 9.93 6.53
C TYR A 118 -8.02 8.89 7.65
N MET A 119 -6.80 8.37 7.82
CA MET A 119 -6.39 7.51 8.93
C MET A 119 -5.08 8.03 9.51
N GLU A 120 -5.06 8.25 10.83
CA GLU A 120 -3.81 8.36 11.60
C GLU A 120 -3.17 6.98 11.68
N LYS A 121 -1.88 6.88 11.41
CA LYS A 121 -1.14 5.62 11.29
C LYS A 121 0.17 5.71 12.08
N ILE A 122 0.48 4.64 12.79
CA ILE A 122 1.82 4.36 13.31
C ILE A 122 2.17 2.92 12.96
N ALA A 123 3.37 2.69 12.45
CA ALA A 123 3.81 1.37 12.02
C ALA A 123 5.30 1.14 12.26
N VAL A 124 5.64 -0.10 12.62
CA VAL A 124 7.01 -0.63 12.71
C VAL A 124 7.02 -2.03 12.10
N GLY A 125 8.08 -2.35 11.36
CA GLY A 125 8.20 -3.60 10.63
C GLY A 125 9.23 -4.55 11.21
N GLY A 126 9.11 -5.82 10.84
CA GLY A 126 10.02 -6.90 11.24
C GLY A 126 9.45 -7.83 12.30
N HIS A 127 10.22 -8.89 12.59
CA HIS A 127 9.82 -9.95 13.52
C HIS A 127 10.51 -9.80 14.90
N GLY A 128 9.96 -10.47 15.91
CA GLY A 128 10.58 -10.60 17.23
C GLY A 128 10.35 -9.41 18.17
N MET A 129 9.60 -8.38 17.75
CA MET A 129 9.19 -7.27 18.60
C MET A 129 8.22 -7.75 19.70
N PRO A 130 8.38 -7.26 20.96
CA PRO A 130 7.35 -7.42 21.99
C PRO A 130 6.01 -6.87 21.50
N ALA A 131 4.90 -7.52 21.88
CA ALA A 131 3.57 -6.98 21.62
C ALA A 131 3.42 -5.56 22.18
N ASP A 132 2.63 -4.74 21.52
CA ASP A 132 2.29 -3.37 21.93
C ASP A 132 3.52 -2.47 22.13
N ILE A 133 4.53 -2.62 21.27
CA ILE A 133 5.73 -1.76 21.28
C ILE A 133 5.39 -0.33 20.84
N ILE A 134 4.33 -0.19 20.04
CA ILE A 134 3.77 1.08 19.58
C ILE A 134 2.37 1.31 20.16
N ASP A 135 2.07 2.57 20.47
CA ASP A 135 0.74 3.06 20.83
C ASP A 135 0.50 4.41 20.14
N ILE A 136 -0.55 4.49 19.33
CA ILE A 136 -0.97 5.68 18.60
C ILE A 136 -1.46 6.81 19.50
N ASN A 137 -1.77 6.54 20.77
CA ASN A 137 -2.05 7.57 21.78
C ASN A 137 -0.80 8.05 22.53
N ALA A 138 0.28 7.29 22.47
CA ALA A 138 1.53 7.68 23.11
C ALA A 138 2.25 8.76 22.30
N THR A 139 3.07 9.55 22.98
CA THR A 139 3.88 10.57 22.31
C THR A 139 4.90 9.94 21.36
N PRO A 140 5.36 10.66 20.32
CA PRO A 140 6.45 10.16 19.47
C PRO A 140 7.70 9.78 20.26
N ALA A 141 8.02 10.53 21.31
CA ALA A 141 9.17 10.24 22.18
C ALA A 141 9.07 8.89 22.89
N GLU A 142 7.88 8.51 23.38
CA GLU A 142 7.65 7.22 24.03
C GLU A 142 7.75 6.07 23.04
N ASN A 143 7.09 6.19 21.89
CA ASN A 143 7.16 5.18 20.82
C ASN A 143 8.61 4.98 20.32
N LEU A 144 9.34 6.08 20.10
CA LEU A 144 10.75 6.04 19.68
C LEU A 144 11.64 5.41 20.75
N LYS A 145 11.42 5.73 22.03
CA LYS A 145 12.16 5.12 23.13
C LYS A 145 11.94 3.61 23.20
N ASN A 146 10.70 3.15 23.05
CA ASN A 146 10.37 1.72 23.04
C ASN A 146 11.09 1.00 21.88
N LEU A 147 11.01 1.57 20.67
CA LEU A 147 11.66 1.00 19.50
C LEU A 147 13.19 0.99 19.63
N ALA A 148 13.79 2.09 20.12
CA ALA A 148 15.22 2.22 20.34
C ALA A 148 15.74 1.17 21.33
N GLN A 149 15.01 0.94 22.44
CA GLN A 149 15.33 -0.09 23.42
C GLN A 149 15.29 -1.50 22.82
N PHE A 150 14.27 -1.81 22.02
CA PHE A 150 14.18 -3.10 21.34
C PHE A 150 15.32 -3.30 20.33
N LYS A 151 15.59 -2.31 19.48
CA LYS A 151 16.65 -2.34 18.48
C LYS A 151 18.07 -2.21 19.08
N LYS A 152 18.19 -1.85 20.36
CA LYS A 152 19.45 -1.61 21.08
C LYS A 152 20.31 -0.52 20.42
N VAL A 153 19.64 0.54 19.97
CA VAL A 153 20.27 1.70 19.35
C VAL A 153 19.84 2.98 20.08
N PRO A 154 20.62 4.06 20.01
CA PRO A 154 20.16 5.36 20.49
C PRO A 154 18.99 5.88 19.62
N ILE A 155 18.14 6.77 20.16
CA ILE A 155 16.98 7.33 19.43
C ILE A 155 17.44 8.07 18.16
N GLU A 156 18.61 8.71 18.23
CA GLU A 156 19.25 9.44 17.13
C GLU A 156 19.62 8.56 15.94
N ALA A 157 19.72 7.24 16.14
CA ALA A 157 19.92 6.28 15.07
C ALA A 157 18.61 5.95 14.33
N LEU A 158 17.44 6.19 14.93
CA LEU A 158 16.15 5.88 14.30
C LEU A 158 15.78 6.90 13.22
N VAL A 159 15.11 6.41 12.17
CA VAL A 159 14.53 7.23 11.11
C VAL A 159 13.01 7.01 11.05
N VAL A 160 12.26 8.09 11.23
CA VAL A 160 10.79 8.10 11.06
C VAL A 160 10.45 8.62 9.67
N CYS A 161 9.69 7.85 8.90
CA CYS A 161 9.13 8.33 7.64
C CYS A 161 7.78 9.02 7.87
N ILE A 162 7.60 10.21 7.30
CA ILE A 162 6.41 11.06 7.49
C ILE A 162 6.09 11.75 6.15
N LEU A 163 4.81 11.83 5.77
CA LEU A 163 4.39 12.65 4.63
C LEU A 163 4.65 14.15 4.89
N ASP A 164 5.25 14.84 3.93
CA ASP A 164 5.47 16.29 4.00
C ASP A 164 4.16 17.04 3.73
N ARG A 165 3.45 17.39 4.82
CA ARG A 165 2.15 18.04 4.79
C ARG A 165 2.06 19.03 5.96
N PRO A 166 1.35 20.17 5.80
CA PRO A 166 1.13 21.11 6.91
C PRO A 166 0.49 20.46 8.15
N ARG A 167 -0.40 19.48 7.94
CA ARG A 167 -1.03 18.71 9.04
C ARG A 167 -0.05 17.87 9.87
N HIS A 168 1.19 17.69 9.43
CA HIS A 168 2.23 16.92 10.14
C HIS A 168 3.30 17.80 10.79
N GLU A 169 3.19 19.13 10.75
CA GLU A 169 4.18 20.03 11.36
C GLU A 169 4.43 19.70 12.85
N GLU A 170 3.37 19.40 13.60
CA GLU A 170 3.48 19.09 15.03
C GLU A 170 4.16 17.75 15.29
N ILE A 171 3.80 16.68 14.57
CA ILE A 171 4.47 15.38 14.75
C ILE A 171 5.92 15.42 14.28
N ILE A 172 6.22 16.18 13.23
CA ILE A 172 7.60 16.44 12.77
C ILE A 172 8.40 17.15 13.86
N ARG A 173 7.83 18.17 14.51
CA ARG A 173 8.47 18.88 15.62
C ARG A 173 8.76 17.91 16.78
N GLN A 174 7.76 17.14 17.21
CA GLN A 174 7.89 16.20 18.33
C GLN A 174 8.93 15.09 18.07
N VAL A 175 8.98 14.55 16.85
CA VAL A 175 9.98 13.54 16.46
C VAL A 175 11.40 14.14 16.50
N ARG A 176 11.58 15.37 16.02
CA ARG A 176 12.88 16.08 16.09
C ARG A 176 13.28 16.38 17.54
N GLU A 177 12.34 16.78 18.39
CA GLU A 177 12.57 17.03 19.82
C GLU A 177 12.96 15.75 20.58
N ALA A 178 12.43 14.60 20.18
CA ALA A 178 12.83 13.30 20.71
C ALA A 178 14.25 12.87 20.27
N GLY A 179 14.83 13.52 19.25
CA GLY A 179 16.18 13.27 18.75
C GLY A 179 16.26 12.35 17.53
N ALA A 180 15.15 11.76 17.07
CA ALA A 180 15.16 10.89 15.89
C ALA A 180 15.29 11.68 14.58
N ARG A 181 15.73 10.99 13.53
CA ARG A 181 15.84 11.54 12.17
C ARG A 181 14.50 11.36 11.44
N ILE A 182 14.24 12.20 10.44
CA ILE A 182 13.00 12.14 9.64
C ILE A 182 13.33 12.00 8.16
N ALA A 183 12.66 11.05 7.50
CA ALA A 183 12.57 10.95 6.05
C ALA A 183 11.22 11.51 5.58
N LEU A 184 11.22 12.75 5.07
CA LEU A 184 10.02 13.38 4.52
C LEU A 184 9.75 12.88 3.11
N ILE A 185 8.50 12.47 2.84
CA ILE A 185 8.05 12.01 1.53
C ILE A 185 6.89 12.84 0.99
N GLY A 186 6.91 13.11 -0.31
CA GLY A 186 5.88 13.91 -0.97
C GLY A 186 4.56 13.16 -1.14
N ASP A 187 4.59 11.84 -1.35
CA ASP A 187 3.42 10.97 -1.41
C ASP A 187 3.83 9.53 -1.09
N GLY A 188 2.86 8.64 -0.99
CA GLY A 188 3.07 7.19 -0.96
C GLY A 188 3.40 6.59 0.39
N ASP A 189 2.43 6.66 1.31
CA ASP A 189 2.60 6.09 2.64
C ASP A 189 2.46 4.56 2.71
N VAL A 190 1.91 3.90 1.68
CA VAL A 190 1.98 2.43 1.55
C VAL A 190 3.44 1.98 1.48
N SER A 191 4.22 2.57 0.58
CA SER A 191 5.64 2.25 0.40
C SER A 191 6.45 2.54 1.67
N ALA A 192 6.13 3.64 2.36
CA ALA A 192 6.79 4.06 3.58
C ALA A 192 6.56 3.10 4.74
N VAL A 193 5.34 2.60 4.91
CA VAL A 193 5.03 1.60 5.94
C VAL A 193 5.73 0.28 5.63
N ILE A 194 5.74 -0.17 4.37
CA ILE A 194 6.44 -1.40 3.97
C ILE A 194 7.95 -1.29 4.23
N ALA A 195 8.53 -0.12 3.96
CA ALA A 195 9.95 0.13 4.18
C ALA A 195 10.38 -0.12 5.63
N THR A 196 9.50 0.09 6.62
CA THR A 196 9.79 -0.21 8.03
C THR A 196 10.17 -1.67 8.32
N ALA A 197 9.80 -2.60 7.42
CA ALA A 197 10.08 -4.02 7.53
C ALA A 197 11.28 -4.49 6.67
N GLN A 198 11.98 -3.56 6.02
CA GLN A 198 13.11 -3.85 5.13
C GLN A 198 14.38 -3.19 5.64
N GLU A 199 15.39 -4.00 5.99
CA GLU A 199 16.61 -3.55 6.66
C GLU A 199 17.43 -2.54 5.83
N ASP A 200 17.38 -2.65 4.50
CA ASP A 200 18.17 -1.85 3.55
C ASP A 200 17.54 -0.49 3.20
N THR A 201 16.30 -0.23 3.61
CA THR A 201 15.61 1.04 3.33
C THR A 201 16.07 2.19 4.24
N GLY A 202 16.59 1.85 5.42
CA GLY A 202 16.95 2.82 6.45
C GLY A 202 15.76 3.53 7.10
N ILE A 203 14.54 2.98 6.99
CA ILE A 203 13.34 3.47 7.67
C ILE A 203 13.00 2.54 8.84
N ASP A 204 12.84 3.10 10.04
CA ASP A 204 12.56 2.31 11.25
C ASP A 204 11.09 2.31 11.65
N MET A 205 10.39 3.41 11.35
CA MET A 205 9.03 3.67 11.79
C MET A 205 8.31 4.59 10.80
N TYR A 206 7.01 4.40 10.63
CA TYR A 206 6.14 5.36 9.97
C TYR A 206 5.21 6.01 11.01
N MET A 207 5.00 7.32 10.89
CA MET A 207 4.03 8.07 11.69
C MET A 207 3.36 9.14 10.84
N GLY A 208 2.05 9.28 10.96
CA GLY A 208 1.31 10.40 10.38
C GLY A 208 -0.06 10.03 9.86
N THR A 209 -0.65 10.93 9.08
CA THR A 209 -2.02 10.84 8.58
C THR A 209 -2.06 10.82 7.04
N GLY A 210 -2.63 9.75 6.50
CA GLY A 210 -2.87 9.54 5.06
C GLY A 210 -4.23 8.87 4.84
N GLY A 211 -4.51 8.39 3.63
CA GLY A 211 -5.81 7.77 3.35
C GLY A 211 -6.00 6.43 4.08
N ALA A 212 -7.23 6.15 4.51
CA ALA A 212 -7.59 4.90 5.17
C ALA A 212 -7.47 3.66 4.26
N PRO A 213 -7.90 3.71 2.97
CA PRO A 213 -7.63 2.67 1.97
C PRO A 213 -6.16 2.19 1.94
N GLU A 214 -5.24 3.13 1.85
CA GLU A 214 -3.80 2.90 1.81
C GLU A 214 -3.29 2.32 3.13
N GLY A 215 -3.93 2.68 4.25
CA GLY A 215 -3.68 2.07 5.55
C GLY A 215 -3.97 0.56 5.57
N VAL A 216 -5.04 0.13 4.92
CA VAL A 216 -5.40 -1.29 4.79
C VAL A 216 -4.40 -2.03 3.88
N LEU A 217 -4.00 -1.43 2.76
CA LEU A 217 -2.97 -1.99 1.88
C LEU A 217 -1.62 -2.14 2.58
N ALA A 218 -1.21 -1.11 3.33
CA ALA A 218 0.00 -1.12 4.13
C ALA A 218 -0.04 -2.20 5.23
N ALA A 219 -1.18 -2.34 5.91
CA ALA A 219 -1.41 -3.40 6.88
C ALA A 219 -1.36 -4.80 6.24
N ALA A 220 -1.91 -4.96 5.04
CA ALA A 220 -1.85 -6.23 4.30
C ALA A 220 -0.39 -6.65 3.99
N ALA A 221 0.45 -5.70 3.62
CA ALA A 221 1.88 -5.94 3.42
C ALA A 221 2.61 -6.28 4.72
N LEU A 222 2.41 -5.50 5.79
CA LEU A 222 3.00 -5.79 7.10
C LEU A 222 2.51 -7.11 7.70
N ARG A 223 1.27 -7.52 7.41
CA ARG A 223 0.74 -8.82 7.80
C ARG A 223 1.54 -9.97 7.19
N CYS A 224 2.15 -9.74 6.02
CA CYS A 224 3.04 -10.69 5.36
C CYS A 224 4.48 -10.62 5.87
N LEU A 225 4.99 -9.41 6.14
CA LEU A 225 6.38 -9.17 6.54
C LEU A 225 6.65 -9.28 8.05
N GLY A 226 5.60 -9.28 8.85
CA GLY A 226 5.71 -9.09 10.29
C GLY A 226 5.89 -7.61 10.67
N GLY A 227 5.30 -7.24 11.79
CA GLY A 227 5.37 -5.89 12.31
C GLY A 227 4.22 -5.60 13.25
N GLN A 228 4.10 -4.34 13.63
CA GLN A 228 2.95 -3.80 14.33
C GLN A 228 2.49 -2.54 13.61
N MET A 229 1.18 -2.39 13.52
CA MET A 229 0.55 -1.20 12.97
C MET A 229 -0.68 -0.89 13.81
N GLN A 230 -0.90 0.39 14.06
CA GLN A 230 -2.16 0.91 14.58
C GLN A 230 -2.68 2.00 13.64
N GLY A 231 -3.99 2.00 13.44
CA GLY A 231 -4.72 2.97 12.63
C GLY A 231 -5.91 3.54 13.38
N ARG A 232 -6.19 4.83 13.21
CA ARG A 232 -7.41 5.48 13.73
C ARG A 232 -8.04 6.29 12.61
N LEU A 233 -9.31 6.01 12.31
CA LEU A 233 -10.05 6.74 11.27
C LEU A 233 -10.33 8.18 11.72
N ILE A 234 -10.23 9.12 10.77
CA ILE A 234 -10.47 10.54 11.00
C ILE A 234 -11.59 11.00 10.08
N PHE A 235 -12.72 11.36 10.68
CA PHE A 235 -13.90 11.85 9.98
C PHE A 235 -13.99 13.37 10.05
N ARG A 236 -14.06 14.03 8.89
CA ARG A 236 -14.03 15.49 8.75
C ARG A 236 -15.40 16.14 8.88
N ASN A 237 -16.46 15.38 8.59
CA ASN A 237 -17.84 15.88 8.57
C ASN A 237 -18.84 14.75 8.90
N ASP A 238 -20.11 15.11 9.08
CA ASP A 238 -21.14 14.14 9.46
C ASP A 238 -21.53 13.18 8.32
N ASP A 239 -21.29 13.57 7.06
CA ASP A 239 -21.51 12.68 5.91
C ASP A 239 -20.53 11.50 5.94
N GLU A 240 -19.25 11.76 6.20
CA GLU A 240 -18.23 10.71 6.37
C GLU A 240 -18.56 9.79 7.56
N LYS A 241 -19.02 10.34 8.69
CA LYS A 241 -19.47 9.55 9.84
C LYS A 241 -20.70 8.69 9.51
N ALA A 242 -21.63 9.22 8.72
CA ALA A 242 -22.80 8.47 8.27
C ALA A 242 -22.43 7.35 7.31
N ARG A 243 -21.44 7.57 6.42
CA ARG A 243 -20.87 6.51 5.55
C ARG A 243 -20.20 5.40 6.37
N ALA A 244 -19.48 5.74 7.44
CA ALA A 244 -18.81 4.76 8.30
C ALA A 244 -19.78 3.68 8.84
N LYS A 245 -20.99 4.09 9.26
CA LYS A 245 -22.02 3.16 9.76
C LYS A 245 -22.49 2.17 8.70
N LYS A 246 -22.52 2.55 7.41
CA LYS A 246 -22.88 1.63 6.31
C LYS A 246 -21.89 0.47 6.18
N TRP A 247 -20.64 0.72 6.57
CA TRP A 247 -19.55 -0.24 6.57
C TRP A 247 -19.36 -0.96 7.92
N GLY A 248 -20.31 -0.82 8.85
CA GLY A 248 -20.27 -1.49 10.15
C GLY A 248 -19.31 -0.85 11.16
N ILE A 249 -18.92 0.41 10.96
CA ILE A 249 -18.07 1.16 11.87
C ILE A 249 -18.94 1.96 12.84
N ASP A 250 -19.16 1.41 14.04
CA ASP A 250 -19.96 2.04 15.09
C ASP A 250 -19.13 2.94 16.02
N ASP A 251 -17.94 2.49 16.39
CA ASP A 251 -16.99 3.28 17.18
C ASP A 251 -16.04 4.07 16.27
N LEU A 252 -16.34 5.35 16.11
CA LEU A 252 -15.57 6.28 15.29
C LEU A 252 -14.18 6.59 15.87
N ASN A 253 -13.92 6.25 17.14
CA ASN A 253 -12.62 6.44 17.78
C ASN A 253 -11.86 5.12 17.95
N LYS A 254 -12.36 4.02 17.38
CA LYS A 254 -11.71 2.71 17.47
C LYS A 254 -10.27 2.81 16.95
N ILE A 255 -9.36 2.22 17.71
CA ILE A 255 -7.99 1.95 17.28
C ILE A 255 -7.99 0.56 16.65
N TYR A 256 -7.60 0.52 15.39
CA TYR A 256 -7.47 -0.70 14.61
C TYR A 256 -6.03 -1.17 14.71
N HIS A 257 -5.81 -2.38 15.23
CA HIS A 257 -4.50 -3.01 15.17
C HIS A 257 -4.30 -3.66 13.80
N LEU A 258 -3.07 -4.11 13.51
CA LEU A 258 -2.70 -4.77 12.25
C LEU A 258 -3.73 -5.84 11.80
N ASN A 259 -4.17 -6.70 12.73
CA ASN A 259 -5.12 -7.77 12.43
C ASN A 259 -6.58 -7.30 12.34
N ASP A 260 -6.93 -6.09 12.79
CA ASP A 260 -8.23 -5.49 12.50
C ASP A 260 -8.27 -4.92 11.07
N LEU A 261 -7.12 -4.48 10.55
CA LEU A 261 -7.01 -3.90 9.20
C LEU A 261 -6.87 -4.98 8.12
N ALA A 262 -6.04 -5.99 8.36
CA ALA A 262 -5.82 -7.11 7.46
C ALA A 262 -5.62 -8.42 8.24
N SER A 263 -6.51 -9.38 8.03
CA SER A 263 -6.62 -10.62 8.79
C SER A 263 -6.65 -11.87 7.90
N GLY A 264 -6.47 -13.04 8.50
CA GLY A 264 -6.49 -14.32 7.80
C GLY A 264 -5.32 -14.52 6.83
N ASN A 265 -5.60 -15.21 5.72
CA ASN A 265 -4.63 -15.51 4.67
C ASN A 265 -4.52 -14.35 3.70
N VAL A 266 -3.47 -13.54 3.85
CA VAL A 266 -3.23 -12.34 3.06
C VAL A 266 -2.14 -12.60 2.03
N LEU A 267 -2.38 -12.12 0.82
CA LEU A 267 -1.47 -12.05 -0.29
C LEU A 267 -1.29 -10.57 -0.63
N PHE A 268 -0.05 -10.16 -0.87
CA PHE A 268 0.27 -8.80 -1.30
C PHE A 268 1.17 -8.86 -2.54
N ALA A 269 0.90 -8.01 -3.52
CA ALA A 269 1.78 -7.79 -4.65
C ALA A 269 1.94 -6.29 -4.94
N ALA A 270 3.14 -5.90 -5.34
CA ALA A 270 3.43 -4.55 -5.81
C ALA A 270 4.43 -4.58 -6.97
N THR A 271 4.33 -3.62 -7.88
CA THR A 271 5.29 -3.41 -8.97
C THR A 271 5.69 -1.94 -9.04
N GLY A 272 7.00 -1.67 -9.18
CA GLY A 272 7.51 -0.30 -9.32
C GLY A 272 7.14 0.34 -10.66
N VAL A 273 6.54 1.52 -10.61
CA VAL A 273 6.30 2.38 -11.78
C VAL A 273 7.52 3.27 -12.03
N THR A 274 7.92 4.02 -11.01
CA THR A 274 9.15 4.82 -10.98
C THR A 274 10.15 4.24 -9.99
N ASP A 275 11.42 4.64 -10.09
CA ASP A 275 12.43 4.14 -9.17
C ASP A 275 12.11 4.58 -7.74
N GLY A 276 12.10 3.63 -6.81
CA GLY A 276 11.86 3.89 -5.40
C GLY A 276 12.75 3.09 -4.48
N GLN A 277 12.59 3.32 -3.18
CA GLN A 277 13.35 2.64 -2.13
C GLN A 277 13.06 1.14 -2.09
N MET A 278 11.79 0.75 -2.30
CA MET A 278 11.35 -0.64 -2.23
C MET A 278 11.52 -1.39 -3.56
N LEU A 279 11.17 -0.75 -4.69
CA LEU A 279 11.16 -1.36 -6.01
C LEU A 279 11.74 -0.40 -7.05
N LYS A 280 12.51 -0.96 -7.98
CA LYS A 280 12.95 -0.23 -9.17
C LYS A 280 11.76 -0.01 -10.10
N GLY A 281 11.74 1.12 -10.79
CA GLY A 281 10.71 1.47 -11.75
C GLY A 281 10.82 0.64 -13.02
N VAL A 282 9.82 0.81 -13.89
CA VAL A 282 9.84 0.21 -15.23
C VAL A 282 10.99 0.80 -16.05
N LYS A 283 11.74 -0.05 -16.76
CA LYS A 283 12.82 0.36 -17.67
C LYS A 283 12.62 -0.24 -19.05
N ARG A 284 12.68 0.58 -20.10
CA ARG A 284 12.72 0.09 -21.49
C ARG A 284 14.14 -0.29 -21.88
N LYS A 285 14.29 -1.47 -22.52
CA LYS A 285 15.51 -1.96 -23.17
C LYS A 285 15.17 -2.43 -24.59
N GLY A 286 15.27 -1.53 -25.56
CA GLY A 286 14.93 -1.84 -26.96
C GLY A 286 13.46 -2.26 -27.11
N GLN A 287 13.21 -3.51 -27.51
CA GLN A 287 11.85 -4.09 -27.67
C GLN A 287 11.32 -4.76 -26.40
N PHE A 288 12.00 -4.58 -25.27
CA PHE A 288 11.62 -5.13 -23.98
C PHE A 288 11.35 -4.01 -22.98
N ALA A 289 10.50 -4.28 -22.00
CA ALA A 289 10.51 -3.57 -20.72
C ALA A 289 10.87 -4.54 -19.60
N GLN A 290 11.54 -4.02 -18.58
CA GLN A 290 11.78 -4.70 -17.33
C GLN A 290 10.89 -4.13 -16.24
N THR A 291 10.26 -5.01 -15.46
CA THR A 291 9.54 -4.66 -14.23
C THR A 291 10.21 -5.33 -13.03
N HIS A 292 10.14 -4.67 -11.88
CA HIS A 292 10.57 -5.23 -10.61
C HIS A 292 9.37 -5.24 -9.67
N SER A 293 9.07 -6.43 -9.15
CA SER A 293 7.88 -6.69 -8.36
C SER A 293 8.22 -7.42 -7.07
N LEU A 294 7.33 -7.25 -6.09
CA LEU A 294 7.35 -7.94 -4.82
C LEU A 294 6.04 -8.74 -4.71
N VAL A 295 6.12 -10.00 -4.28
CA VAL A 295 4.95 -10.82 -3.94
C VAL A 295 5.16 -11.47 -2.59
N MET A 296 4.15 -11.39 -1.73
CA MET A 296 4.24 -11.86 -0.34
C MET A 296 2.99 -12.62 0.06
N ARG A 297 3.16 -13.55 1.01
CA ARG A 297 2.05 -14.34 1.54
C ARG A 297 2.18 -14.56 3.05
N SER A 298 1.18 -14.14 3.81
CA SER A 298 1.18 -14.20 5.27
C SER A 298 1.27 -15.63 5.80
N LEU A 299 0.58 -16.58 5.15
CA LEU A 299 0.54 -17.97 5.61
C LEU A 299 1.90 -18.68 5.53
N SER A 300 2.70 -18.40 4.51
CA SER A 300 3.99 -19.06 4.30
C SER A 300 5.19 -18.21 4.70
N GLY A 301 4.96 -16.96 5.11
CA GLY A 301 6.03 -15.98 5.37
C GLY A 301 6.96 -15.78 4.18
N THR A 302 6.51 -16.11 2.97
CA THR A 302 7.37 -16.10 1.78
C THR A 302 7.31 -14.75 1.11
N VAL A 303 8.47 -14.14 0.91
CA VAL A 303 8.68 -12.93 0.11
C VAL A 303 9.37 -13.32 -1.18
N ARG A 304 8.86 -12.84 -2.32
CA ARG A 304 9.44 -13.07 -3.65
C ARG A 304 9.74 -11.74 -4.29
N HIS A 305 10.99 -11.57 -4.68
CA HIS A 305 11.41 -10.50 -5.58
C HIS A 305 11.42 -11.06 -7.00
N ILE A 306 10.72 -10.40 -7.91
CA ILE A 306 10.52 -10.85 -9.29
C ILE A 306 11.03 -9.75 -10.22
N GLU A 307 12.04 -10.08 -11.04
CA GLU A 307 12.43 -9.28 -12.19
C GLU A 307 11.86 -9.97 -13.44
N ALA A 308 11.07 -9.25 -14.23
CA ALA A 308 10.44 -9.78 -15.42
C ALA A 308 10.82 -8.98 -16.66
N GLU A 309 11.09 -9.69 -17.76
CA GLU A 309 11.31 -9.10 -19.08
C GLU A 309 10.09 -9.29 -19.98
N HIS A 310 9.50 -8.18 -20.41
CA HIS A 310 8.29 -8.14 -21.22
C HIS A 310 8.68 -7.85 -22.67
N ASN A 311 8.60 -8.87 -23.54
CA ASN A 311 8.88 -8.71 -24.97
C ASN A 311 7.66 -8.17 -25.72
N PHE A 312 7.71 -6.90 -26.14
CA PHE A 312 6.58 -6.24 -26.81
C PHE A 312 6.36 -6.67 -28.26
N ASN A 313 7.30 -7.40 -28.88
CA ASN A 313 7.06 -7.99 -30.20
C ASN A 313 5.99 -9.11 -30.14
N PHE A 314 5.85 -9.77 -29.00
CA PHE A 314 4.91 -10.89 -28.82
C PHE A 314 3.77 -10.55 -27.84
N LYS A 315 4.04 -9.70 -26.86
CA LYS A 315 3.04 -9.31 -25.85
C LYS A 315 2.03 -8.34 -26.46
N LYS A 316 0.85 -8.86 -26.77
CA LYS A 316 -0.29 -8.09 -27.29
C LYS A 316 -0.94 -7.23 -26.19
N GLY A 317 -1.66 -6.19 -26.58
CA GLY A 317 -2.22 -5.18 -25.67
C GLY A 317 -1.20 -4.17 -25.15
N PHE A 318 0.04 -4.27 -25.62
CA PHE A 318 1.14 -3.35 -25.33
C PHE A 318 1.82 -2.86 -26.61
N GLU A 319 1.16 -2.95 -27.77
CA GLU A 319 1.74 -2.64 -29.10
C GLU A 319 2.18 -1.18 -29.25
N TYR A 320 1.72 -0.31 -28.34
CA TYR A 320 2.05 1.11 -28.26
C TYR A 320 3.19 1.39 -27.28
N LEU A 321 3.80 0.35 -26.66
CA LEU A 321 4.87 0.46 -25.67
C LEU A 321 6.25 0.39 -26.32
#